data_AF-A0AAN7VXW3-F1
#
_entry.id   AF-A0AAN7VXW3-F1
#
_cell.length_a   1.000
_cell.length_b   1.000
_cell.length_c   1.000
_cell.angle_alpha   90.00
_cell.angle_beta   90.00
_cell.angle_gamma   90.00
#
_symmetry.space_group_name_H-M   'P 1'
#
loop_
_entity.id
_entity.type
_entity.pdbx_description
1 polymer ?
#
loop_
_entity_poly.entity_id
_entity_poly.type
_entity_poly.pdbx_seq_one_letter_code
_entity_poly.pdbx_strand_id
1 'polypeptide(L)'
;MHVRNATPDFMTTANAFETDVGHFWGLLHTRDYMRARSALTRLLTEFNTLDSVREAYDHMMDLMKLSRSDNLGMRRLAPTIILRLDRDQECYDFIKWWATCDPDGHYDWGDMSLPYLSINDADVLEKPDFLSKDEYPSFDHLVAILLLKLKLLVDIRNLKVARKIFLHKNLMPDLHESIELSVIRSPLSRRFQKLSHGDLVRTETKLRMHVTALGVKILEKNSHFMFHLFEPDEALSAHPEYSSDGSWEDPVLAVQQSYAAFWETEGVFELLDEARACGARDSEDEVEDMMTGTAFQSDPIGKNRTAEELLADMSFTRVWGYIDYAMTNASYLGPWSERPSEQETRKNKEAWAAGDEDIWGEEDDDDDDEDEDEA
;
A
#
# COMPACT_ATOMS: atom_id res chain seq x y z
N MET A 1 5.56 -26.95 -26.40
CA MET A 1 5.85 -28.39 -26.19
C MET A 1 7.30 -28.78 -26.53
N HIS A 2 8.11 -27.92 -27.17
CA HIS A 2 9.50 -28.23 -27.54
C HIS A 2 10.55 -28.07 -26.42
N VAL A 3 10.29 -27.32 -25.33
CA VAL A 3 11.28 -27.06 -24.26
C VAL A 3 11.63 -28.31 -23.45
N ARG A 4 10.64 -29.18 -23.15
CA ARG A 4 10.85 -30.35 -22.29
C ARG A 4 11.61 -31.49 -22.98
N ASN A 5 11.42 -31.64 -24.29
CA ASN A 5 12.00 -32.72 -25.09
C ASN A 5 12.78 -32.14 -26.29
N ALA A 6 13.47 -31.01 -26.10
CA ALA A 6 14.24 -30.39 -27.15
C ALA A 6 15.35 -31.34 -27.62
N THR A 7 15.60 -31.39 -28.93
CA THR A 7 16.78 -32.09 -29.44
C THR A 7 18.00 -31.23 -29.11
N PRO A 8 19.02 -31.77 -28.42
CA PRO A 8 20.20 -30.99 -28.08
C PRO A 8 20.88 -30.41 -29.32
N ASP A 9 21.26 -29.14 -29.25
CA ASP A 9 22.18 -28.50 -30.19
C ASP A 9 23.08 -27.50 -29.44
N PHE A 10 23.93 -26.77 -30.18
CA PHE A 10 24.87 -25.84 -29.57
C PHE A 10 24.20 -24.66 -28.83
N MET A 11 22.90 -24.43 -29.02
CA MET A 11 22.09 -23.37 -28.39
C MET A 11 20.97 -23.90 -27.47
N THR A 12 20.78 -25.23 -27.43
CA THR A 12 19.61 -25.87 -26.83
C THR A 12 20.03 -27.10 -26.04
N THR A 13 19.89 -27.06 -24.72
CA THR A 13 20.06 -28.22 -23.85
C THR A 13 18.84 -29.14 -23.94
N ALA A 14 19.02 -30.46 -23.87
CA ALA A 14 17.89 -31.35 -23.60
C ALA A 14 17.47 -31.19 -22.13
N ASN A 15 16.16 -31.24 -21.87
CA ASN A 15 15.56 -31.21 -20.53
C ASN A 15 15.89 -29.94 -19.71
N ALA A 16 15.76 -28.75 -20.30
CA ALA A 16 16.04 -27.47 -19.61
C ALA A 16 15.36 -27.32 -18.22
N PHE A 17 14.20 -27.94 -18.00
CA PHE A 17 13.50 -27.95 -16.70
C PHE A 17 14.23 -28.71 -15.59
N GLU A 18 15.20 -29.56 -15.93
CA GLU A 18 16.01 -30.34 -14.98
C GLU A 18 17.42 -29.76 -14.86
N THR A 19 17.98 -29.26 -15.96
CA THR A 19 19.39 -28.84 -16.04
C THR A 19 19.62 -27.35 -15.87
N ASP A 20 18.61 -26.52 -16.15
CA ASP A 20 18.80 -25.06 -16.34
C ASP A 20 17.88 -24.21 -15.45
N VAL A 21 17.26 -24.79 -14.42
CA VAL A 21 16.42 -24.06 -13.45
C VAL A 21 17.23 -22.90 -12.84
N GLY A 22 16.64 -21.70 -12.81
CA GLY A 22 17.30 -20.47 -12.38
C GLY A 22 17.90 -19.67 -13.53
N HIS A 23 18.17 -20.31 -14.67
CA HIS A 23 18.86 -19.71 -15.82
C HIS A 23 17.98 -19.60 -17.08
N PHE A 24 16.67 -19.84 -16.96
CA PHE A 24 15.78 -19.92 -18.13
C PHE A 24 15.82 -18.66 -18.98
N TRP A 25 15.95 -17.46 -18.41
CA TRP A 25 15.96 -16.24 -19.23
C TRP A 25 17.23 -16.08 -20.09
N GLY A 26 18.36 -16.65 -19.64
CA GLY A 26 19.62 -16.64 -20.39
C GLY A 26 19.57 -17.50 -21.65
N LEU A 27 18.71 -18.52 -21.67
CA LEU A 27 18.54 -19.44 -22.79
C LEU A 27 17.51 -18.89 -23.78
N LEU A 28 17.89 -18.70 -25.05
CA LEU A 28 16.98 -18.10 -26.03
C LEU A 28 15.73 -18.96 -26.30
N HIS A 29 15.88 -20.28 -26.32
CA HIS A 29 14.83 -21.23 -26.70
C HIS A 29 13.73 -21.42 -25.62
N THR A 30 13.98 -21.01 -24.38
CA THR A 30 13.03 -21.05 -23.25
C THR A 30 12.24 -19.74 -23.10
N ARG A 31 12.68 -18.64 -23.73
CA ARG A 31 12.05 -17.31 -23.57
C ARG A 31 10.60 -17.28 -24.01
N ASP A 32 10.26 -17.97 -25.09
CA ASP A 32 8.88 -17.99 -25.58
C ASP A 32 7.96 -18.73 -24.59
N TYR A 33 8.45 -19.77 -23.92
CA TYR A 33 7.73 -20.42 -22.84
C TYR A 33 7.53 -19.47 -21.64
N MET A 34 8.60 -18.79 -21.20
CA MET A 34 8.54 -17.85 -20.08
C MET A 34 7.57 -16.70 -20.36
N ARG A 35 7.60 -16.13 -21.57
CA ARG A 35 6.68 -15.07 -22.01
C ARG A 35 5.23 -15.56 -22.09
N ALA A 36 4.99 -16.73 -22.68
CA ALA A 36 3.64 -17.30 -22.75
C ALA A 36 3.06 -17.56 -21.36
N ARG A 37 3.86 -18.08 -20.43
CA ARG A 37 3.44 -18.32 -19.05
C ARG A 37 3.20 -17.00 -18.29
N SER A 38 4.03 -15.99 -18.50
CA SER A 38 3.81 -14.65 -17.95
C SER A 38 2.56 -13.98 -18.50
N ALA A 39 2.24 -14.15 -19.79
CA ALA A 39 0.99 -13.66 -20.37
C ALA A 39 -0.23 -14.37 -19.75
N LEU A 40 -0.17 -15.69 -19.57
CA LEU A 40 -1.20 -16.45 -18.87
C LEU A 40 -1.39 -15.93 -17.44
N THR A 41 -0.30 -15.73 -16.70
CA THR A 41 -0.33 -15.16 -15.35
C THR A 41 -1.07 -13.83 -15.31
N ARG A 42 -0.78 -12.88 -16.23
CA ARG A 42 -1.47 -11.59 -16.29
C ARG A 42 -2.98 -11.75 -16.54
N LEU A 43 -3.36 -12.59 -17.50
CA LEU A 43 -4.78 -12.88 -17.77
C LEU A 43 -5.49 -13.48 -16.56
N LEU A 44 -4.84 -14.39 -15.82
CA LEU A 44 -5.41 -14.99 -14.62
C LEU A 44 -5.73 -13.95 -13.53
N THR A 45 -4.92 -12.89 -13.43
CA THR A 45 -5.18 -11.81 -12.46
C THR A 45 -6.41 -10.97 -12.79
N GLU A 46 -6.83 -10.92 -14.06
CA GLU A 46 -8.00 -10.16 -14.53
C GLU A 46 -9.33 -10.88 -14.23
N PHE A 47 -9.34 -12.21 -14.13
CA PHE A 47 -10.57 -12.98 -13.88
C PHE A 47 -11.16 -12.78 -12.48
N ASN A 48 -10.39 -12.26 -11.52
CA ASN A 48 -10.83 -11.93 -10.17
C ASN A 48 -11.59 -13.06 -9.45
N THR A 49 -11.14 -14.31 -9.63
CA THR A 49 -11.64 -15.47 -8.88
C THR A 49 -10.54 -16.01 -7.98
N LEU A 50 -10.91 -16.62 -6.84
CA LEU A 50 -9.94 -17.18 -5.92
C LEU A 50 -9.03 -18.24 -6.60
N ASP A 51 -9.60 -19.07 -7.48
CA ASP A 51 -8.84 -20.10 -8.20
C ASP A 51 -7.87 -19.46 -9.21
N SER A 52 -8.30 -18.41 -9.93
CA SER A 52 -7.40 -17.71 -10.86
C SER A 52 -6.28 -16.96 -10.14
N VAL A 53 -6.55 -16.36 -8.97
CA VAL A 53 -5.53 -15.71 -8.12
C VAL A 53 -4.51 -16.74 -7.62
N ARG A 54 -4.96 -17.93 -7.18
CA ARG A 54 -4.06 -19.03 -6.77
C ARG A 54 -3.20 -19.53 -7.92
N GLU A 55 -3.79 -19.77 -9.08
CA GLU A 55 -3.05 -20.23 -10.25
C GLU A 55 -2.05 -19.18 -10.76
N ALA A 56 -2.44 -17.90 -10.71
CA ALA A 56 -1.55 -16.78 -11.01
C ALA A 56 -0.34 -16.77 -10.06
N TYR A 57 -0.57 -16.90 -8.76
CA TYR A 57 0.49 -16.99 -7.75
C TYR A 57 1.45 -18.14 -8.04
N ASP A 58 0.94 -19.36 -8.28
CA ASP A 58 1.76 -20.54 -8.55
C ASP A 58 2.62 -20.34 -9.80
N HIS A 59 2.04 -19.73 -10.85
CA HIS A 59 2.80 -19.38 -12.05
C HIS A 59 3.85 -18.30 -11.81
N MET A 60 3.59 -17.27 -11.00
CA MET A 60 4.57 -16.23 -10.66
C MET A 60 5.76 -16.81 -9.90
N MET A 61 5.50 -17.63 -8.88
CA MET A 61 6.56 -18.25 -8.07
C MET A 61 7.41 -19.19 -8.91
N ASP A 62 6.79 -19.98 -9.78
CA ASP A 62 7.52 -20.86 -10.70
C ASP A 62 8.34 -20.05 -11.72
N LEU A 63 7.80 -18.97 -12.28
CA LEU A 63 8.55 -18.10 -13.20
C LEU A 63 9.80 -17.52 -12.54
N MET A 64 9.68 -17.06 -11.29
CA MET A 64 10.79 -16.56 -10.50
C MET A 64 11.79 -17.67 -10.11
N LYS A 65 11.32 -18.89 -9.85
CA LYS A 65 12.20 -20.06 -9.65
C LYS A 65 12.98 -20.41 -10.92
N LEU A 66 12.35 -20.30 -12.09
CA LEU A 66 13.01 -20.55 -13.38
C LEU A 66 13.99 -19.44 -13.76
N SER A 67 13.77 -18.21 -13.27
CA SER A 67 14.59 -17.03 -13.52
C SER A 67 14.70 -16.19 -12.25
N ARG A 68 15.70 -16.46 -11.40
CA ARG A 68 15.82 -15.83 -10.08
C ARG A 68 16.01 -14.32 -10.13
N SER A 69 16.64 -13.81 -11.18
CA SER A 69 16.78 -12.39 -11.50
C SER A 69 15.47 -11.70 -11.93
N ASP A 70 14.37 -12.46 -12.03
CA ASP A 70 13.02 -11.99 -12.39
C ASP A 70 12.99 -11.04 -13.60
N ASN A 71 13.55 -11.48 -14.73
CA ASN A 71 13.64 -10.66 -15.94
C ASN A 71 12.28 -10.31 -16.58
N LEU A 72 11.19 -10.90 -16.09
CA LEU A 72 9.83 -10.61 -16.55
C LEU A 72 9.06 -9.69 -15.58
N GLY A 73 9.67 -9.31 -14.46
CA GLY A 73 9.10 -8.37 -13.48
C GLY A 73 7.93 -8.93 -12.68
N MET A 74 7.86 -10.26 -12.48
CA MET A 74 6.80 -10.88 -11.67
C MET A 74 6.84 -10.42 -10.21
N ARG A 75 8.01 -10.00 -9.70
CA ARG A 75 8.19 -9.50 -8.32
C ARG A 75 7.42 -8.21 -8.03
N ARG A 76 7.04 -7.44 -9.06
CA ARG A 76 6.23 -6.23 -8.91
C ARG A 76 4.77 -6.58 -8.61
N LEU A 77 4.24 -7.57 -9.32
CA LEU A 77 2.85 -8.02 -9.22
C LEU A 77 2.60 -9.03 -8.09
N ALA A 78 3.60 -9.86 -7.76
CA ALA A 78 3.43 -10.93 -6.79
C ALA A 78 2.88 -10.50 -5.42
N PRO A 79 3.31 -9.38 -4.80
CA PRO A 79 2.85 -9.03 -3.47
C PRO A 79 1.35 -8.75 -3.37
N THR A 80 0.75 -8.08 -4.36
CA THR A 80 -0.70 -7.80 -4.34
C THR A 80 -1.50 -9.10 -4.49
N ILE A 81 -1.02 -10.05 -5.30
CA ILE A 81 -1.61 -11.39 -5.38
C ILE A 81 -1.49 -12.15 -4.06
N ILE A 82 -0.35 -12.07 -3.38
CA ILE A 82 -0.16 -12.71 -2.06
C ILE A 82 -1.16 -12.13 -1.04
N LEU A 83 -1.42 -10.82 -1.06
CA LEU A 83 -2.40 -10.17 -0.18
C LEU A 83 -3.84 -10.61 -0.47
N ARG A 84 -4.21 -10.80 -1.75
CA ARG A 84 -5.53 -11.33 -2.15
C ARG A 84 -5.75 -12.79 -1.70
N LEU A 85 -4.67 -13.51 -1.40
CA LEU A 85 -4.72 -14.85 -0.84
C LEU A 85 -4.69 -14.87 0.70
N ASP A 86 -4.77 -13.71 1.36
CA ASP A 86 -4.63 -13.55 2.81
C ASP A 86 -3.30 -14.08 3.38
N ARG A 87 -2.26 -14.18 2.53
CA ARG A 87 -0.92 -14.65 2.91
C ARG A 87 -0.06 -13.49 3.39
N ASP A 88 -0.59 -12.75 4.34
CA ASP A 88 -0.11 -11.42 4.71
C ASP A 88 1.35 -11.42 5.23
N GLN A 89 1.75 -12.42 6.03
CA GLN A 89 3.14 -12.55 6.51
C GLN A 89 4.12 -12.78 5.35
N GLU A 90 3.74 -13.64 4.42
CA GLU A 90 4.55 -13.95 3.25
C GLU A 90 4.70 -12.74 2.33
N CYS A 91 3.66 -11.92 2.19
CA CYS A 91 3.76 -10.68 1.41
C CYS A 91 4.86 -9.78 2.00
N TYR A 92 4.85 -9.62 3.32
CA TYR A 92 5.85 -8.82 4.03
C TYR A 92 7.27 -9.40 3.86
N ASP A 93 7.42 -10.70 4.10
CA ASP A 93 8.69 -11.40 3.99
C ASP A 93 9.25 -11.37 2.57
N PHE A 94 8.39 -11.56 1.56
CA PHE A 94 8.72 -11.49 0.14
C PHE A 94 9.28 -10.11 -0.23
N ILE A 95 8.55 -9.04 0.12
CA ILE A 95 8.98 -7.67 -0.18
C ILE A 95 10.28 -7.35 0.56
N LYS A 96 10.36 -7.68 1.86
CA LYS A 96 11.57 -7.43 2.65
C LYS A 96 12.77 -8.15 2.06
N TRP A 97 12.60 -9.38 1.59
CA TRP A 97 13.70 -10.13 0.96
C TRP A 97 14.17 -9.40 -0.29
N TRP A 98 13.28 -9.04 -1.21
CA TRP A 98 13.66 -8.33 -2.44
C TRP A 98 14.31 -6.96 -2.19
N ALA A 99 13.86 -6.25 -1.16
CA ALA A 99 14.40 -4.95 -0.79
C ALA A 99 15.76 -5.03 -0.04
N THR A 100 16.20 -6.23 0.35
CA THR A 100 17.41 -6.37 1.20
C THR A 100 18.38 -7.46 0.74
N CYS A 101 18.05 -8.23 -0.30
CA CYS A 101 18.86 -9.38 -0.71
C CYS A 101 20.17 -9.01 -1.40
N ASP A 102 20.28 -7.81 -1.97
CA ASP A 102 21.43 -7.39 -2.76
C ASP A 102 21.91 -5.97 -2.39
N PRO A 103 22.32 -5.73 -1.13
CA PRO A 103 22.65 -4.39 -0.63
C PRO A 103 23.84 -3.75 -1.36
N ASP A 104 24.75 -4.57 -1.89
CA ASP A 104 26.00 -4.11 -2.54
C ASP A 104 25.96 -4.29 -4.08
N GLY A 105 24.86 -4.78 -4.65
CA GLY A 105 24.75 -5.03 -6.09
C GLY A 105 25.63 -6.19 -6.60
N HIS A 106 25.93 -7.16 -5.74
CA HIS A 106 26.85 -8.27 -6.00
C HIS A 106 26.20 -9.65 -5.84
N TYR A 107 24.89 -9.71 -5.67
CA TYR A 107 24.15 -10.96 -5.56
C TYR A 107 24.21 -11.76 -6.87
N ASP A 108 24.77 -12.98 -6.82
CA ASP A 108 24.82 -13.87 -7.98
C ASP A 108 23.48 -14.59 -8.17
N TRP A 109 22.64 -14.02 -9.03
CA TRP A 109 21.33 -14.60 -9.40
C TRP A 109 21.43 -16.00 -10.03
N GLY A 110 22.61 -16.37 -10.55
CA GLY A 110 22.87 -17.68 -11.12
C GLY A 110 23.31 -18.74 -10.11
N ASP A 111 23.79 -18.35 -8.92
CA ASP A 111 24.21 -19.31 -7.92
C ASP A 111 23.01 -19.86 -7.14
N MET A 112 22.53 -21.03 -7.56
CA MET A 112 21.41 -21.76 -6.94
C MET A 112 21.66 -22.21 -5.49
N SER A 113 22.88 -22.08 -4.96
CA SER A 113 23.19 -22.35 -3.55
C SER A 113 22.93 -21.16 -2.62
N LEU A 114 22.83 -19.93 -3.17
CA LEU A 114 22.59 -18.73 -2.37
C LEU A 114 21.14 -18.67 -1.84
N PRO A 115 20.90 -18.09 -0.65
CA PRO A 115 19.56 -17.97 -0.08
C PRO A 115 18.60 -17.19 -1.00
N TYR A 116 17.45 -17.78 -1.34
CA TYR A 116 16.40 -17.17 -2.17
C TYR A 116 15.08 -17.11 -1.41
N LEU A 117 14.41 -15.94 -1.39
CA LEU A 117 13.15 -15.75 -0.66
C LEU A 117 13.19 -16.38 0.74
N SER A 118 14.28 -16.10 1.47
CA SER A 118 14.67 -16.84 2.68
C SER A 118 14.32 -16.12 3.99
N ILE A 119 13.77 -14.91 3.91
CA ILE A 119 13.18 -14.23 5.07
C ILE A 119 11.86 -14.91 5.40
N ASN A 120 11.67 -15.21 6.68
CA ASN A 120 10.45 -15.78 7.22
C ASN A 120 10.15 -15.13 8.57
N ASP A 121 8.88 -14.89 8.85
CA ASP A 121 8.40 -14.33 10.12
C ASP A 121 9.05 -12.98 10.48
N ALA A 122 9.35 -12.14 9.49
CA ALA A 122 9.85 -10.81 9.76
C ALA A 122 8.80 -9.98 10.52
N ASP A 123 9.27 -9.05 11.35
CA ASP A 123 8.40 -8.20 12.15
C ASP A 123 7.61 -7.24 11.28
N VAL A 124 6.36 -7.61 10.97
CA VAL A 124 5.42 -6.76 10.22
C VAL A 124 5.07 -5.46 10.98
N LEU A 125 5.50 -5.26 12.22
CA LEU A 125 5.34 -3.99 12.94
C LEU A 125 6.64 -3.17 13.03
N GLU A 126 7.75 -3.62 12.44
CA GLU A 126 8.94 -2.79 12.31
C GLU A 126 8.68 -1.62 11.35
N LYS A 127 9.45 -0.56 11.50
CA LYS A 127 9.40 0.58 10.59
C LYS A 127 9.90 0.12 9.21
N PRO A 128 9.16 0.38 8.11
CA PRO A 128 9.48 -0.15 6.78
C PRO A 128 10.65 0.60 6.09
N ASP A 129 11.68 1.00 6.85
CA ASP A 129 12.82 1.79 6.37
C ASP A 129 13.68 1.04 5.36
N PHE A 130 13.57 -0.29 5.28
CA PHE A 130 14.20 -1.07 4.21
C PHE A 130 13.69 -0.69 2.81
N LEU A 131 12.48 -0.12 2.69
CA LEU A 131 11.97 0.43 1.43
C LEU A 131 12.52 1.84 1.16
N SER A 132 13.39 2.37 2.02
CA SER A 132 14.00 3.70 1.90
C SER A 132 15.50 3.66 1.70
N LYS A 133 16.12 2.48 1.78
CA LYS A 133 17.57 2.33 1.61
C LYS A 133 18.01 2.37 0.15
N ASP A 134 17.15 1.92 -0.75
CA ASP A 134 17.41 2.02 -2.18
C ASP A 134 17.16 3.45 -2.66
N GLU A 135 18.01 3.94 -3.56
CA GLU A 135 17.81 5.23 -4.25
C GLU A 135 16.47 5.24 -5.03
N TYR A 136 15.98 4.05 -5.45
CA TYR A 136 14.74 3.86 -6.20
C TYR A 136 13.96 2.62 -5.72
N PRO A 137 13.24 2.67 -4.58
CA PRO A 137 12.44 1.53 -4.12
C PRO A 137 11.32 1.21 -5.09
N SER A 138 10.98 -0.08 -5.24
CA SER A 138 9.86 -0.50 -6.09
C SER A 138 8.56 0.17 -5.65
N PHE A 139 7.94 0.91 -6.55
CA PHE A 139 6.66 1.58 -6.28
C PHE A 139 5.56 0.58 -5.92
N ASP A 140 5.49 -0.55 -6.63
CA ASP A 140 4.54 -1.62 -6.35
C ASP A 140 4.72 -2.22 -4.95
N HIS A 141 5.97 -2.33 -4.47
CA HIS A 141 6.26 -2.80 -3.11
C HIS A 141 5.81 -1.79 -2.05
N LEU A 142 6.00 -0.49 -2.28
CA LEU A 142 5.46 0.56 -1.39
C LEU A 142 3.94 0.46 -1.28
N VAL A 143 3.25 0.34 -2.42
CA VAL A 143 1.78 0.21 -2.49
C VAL A 143 1.29 -1.06 -1.78
N ALA A 144 1.96 -2.20 -1.98
CA ALA A 144 1.59 -3.44 -1.32
C ALA A 144 1.81 -3.41 0.20
N ILE A 145 2.92 -2.82 0.67
CA ILE A 145 3.13 -2.64 2.12
C ILE A 145 2.13 -1.64 2.69
N LEU A 146 1.82 -0.55 1.99
CA LEU A 146 0.76 0.38 2.40
C LEU A 146 -0.57 -0.36 2.59
N LEU A 147 -1.01 -1.14 1.61
CA LEU A 147 -2.25 -1.93 1.70
C LEU A 147 -2.23 -2.91 2.87
N LEU A 148 -1.11 -3.63 3.05
CA LEU A 148 -0.96 -4.54 4.19
C LEU A 148 -1.10 -3.80 5.52
N LYS A 149 -0.45 -2.64 5.69
CA LYS A 149 -0.54 -1.85 6.93
C LYS A 149 -1.95 -1.29 7.14
N LEU A 150 -2.62 -0.83 6.09
CA LEU A 150 -4.02 -0.39 6.13
C LEU A 150 -4.96 -1.53 6.56
N LYS A 151 -4.80 -2.73 6.01
CA LYS A 151 -5.55 -3.93 6.39
C LYS A 151 -5.42 -4.22 7.89
N LEU A 152 -4.19 -4.21 8.41
CA LEU A 152 -3.93 -4.41 9.85
C LEU A 152 -4.52 -3.28 10.72
N LEU A 153 -4.47 -2.04 10.24
CA LEU A 153 -5.00 -0.88 10.93
C LEU A 153 -6.54 -0.95 11.06
N VAL A 154 -7.22 -1.31 9.96
CA VAL A 154 -8.67 -1.54 9.93
C VAL A 154 -9.08 -2.66 10.89
N ASP A 155 -8.35 -3.78 10.93
CA ASP A 155 -8.63 -4.87 11.86
C ASP A 155 -8.51 -4.44 13.34
N ILE A 156 -7.51 -3.64 13.69
CA ILE A 156 -7.36 -3.10 15.06
C ILE A 156 -8.53 -2.16 15.41
N ARG A 157 -8.92 -1.29 14.48
CA ARG A 157 -10.08 -0.41 14.64
C ARG A 157 -11.34 -1.23 14.88
N ASN A 158 -11.58 -2.26 14.06
CA ASN A 158 -12.73 -3.14 14.19
C ASN A 158 -12.76 -3.86 15.55
N LEU A 159 -11.60 -4.35 16.01
CA LEU A 159 -11.45 -4.95 17.33
C LEU A 159 -11.78 -3.96 18.46
N LYS A 160 -11.25 -2.74 18.41
CA LYS A 160 -11.52 -1.70 19.41
C LYS A 160 -13.00 -1.33 19.44
N VAL A 161 -13.64 -1.19 18.27
CA VAL A 161 -15.07 -0.87 18.16
C VAL A 161 -15.92 -2.00 18.74
N ALA A 162 -15.62 -3.27 18.40
CA ALA A 162 -16.32 -4.42 18.95
C ALA A 162 -16.25 -4.46 20.48
N ARG A 163 -15.05 -4.28 21.04
CA ARG A 163 -14.83 -4.21 22.50
C ARG A 163 -15.58 -3.06 23.15
N LYS A 164 -15.57 -1.88 22.53
CA LYS A 164 -16.34 -0.72 23.01
C LYS A 164 -17.83 -1.04 23.04
N ILE A 165 -18.36 -1.72 22.03
CA ILE A 165 -19.77 -2.15 21.99
C ILE A 165 -20.07 -3.14 23.13
N PHE A 166 -19.21 -4.12 23.39
CA PHE A 166 -19.40 -5.08 24.49
C PHE A 166 -19.45 -4.41 25.87
N LEU A 167 -18.75 -3.29 26.05
CA LEU A 167 -18.83 -2.51 27.29
C LEU A 167 -20.18 -1.80 27.45
N HIS A 168 -20.85 -1.45 26.34
CA HIS A 168 -22.13 -0.73 26.36
C HIS A 168 -23.35 -1.65 26.27
N LYS A 169 -23.17 -2.87 25.77
CA LYS A 169 -24.22 -3.87 25.55
C LYS A 169 -23.88 -5.11 26.36
N ASN A 170 -24.81 -5.57 27.21
CA ASN A 170 -24.62 -6.78 28.00
C ASN A 170 -24.73 -8.02 27.11
N LEU A 171 -23.67 -8.29 26.33
CA LEU A 171 -23.55 -9.44 25.45
C LEU A 171 -23.01 -10.65 26.23
N MET A 172 -23.34 -11.87 25.80
CA MET A 172 -22.82 -13.07 26.45
C MET A 172 -21.30 -13.18 26.21
N PRO A 173 -20.47 -13.41 27.25
CA PRO A 173 -19.02 -13.48 27.12
C PRO A 173 -18.54 -14.47 26.05
N ASP A 174 -19.24 -15.60 25.89
CA ASP A 174 -18.93 -16.62 24.89
C ASP A 174 -19.02 -16.12 23.44
N LEU A 175 -19.77 -15.03 23.20
CA LEU A 175 -19.89 -14.42 21.87
C LEU A 175 -18.79 -13.39 21.60
N HIS A 176 -18.09 -12.89 22.62
CA HIS A 176 -17.06 -11.86 22.43
C HIS A 176 -15.94 -12.37 21.55
N GLU A 177 -15.42 -13.56 21.85
CA GLU A 177 -14.32 -14.17 21.09
C GLU A 177 -14.72 -14.41 19.64
N SER A 178 -15.90 -14.98 19.41
CA SER A 178 -16.41 -15.24 18.06
C SER A 178 -16.62 -13.96 17.25
N ILE A 179 -17.12 -12.89 17.87
CA ILE A 179 -17.32 -11.62 17.19
C ILE A 179 -15.97 -10.96 16.89
N GLU A 180 -15.05 -10.91 17.85
CA GLU A 180 -13.70 -10.37 17.63
C GLU A 180 -12.99 -11.08 16.48
N LEU A 181 -13.05 -12.41 16.40
CA LEU A 181 -12.47 -13.16 15.28
C LEU A 181 -13.19 -12.93 13.95
N SER A 182 -14.49 -12.63 13.97
CA SER A 182 -15.27 -12.39 12.76
C SER A 182 -15.04 -11.02 12.12
N VAL A 183 -14.63 -10.03 12.93
CA VAL A 183 -14.33 -8.66 12.46
C VAL A 183 -12.87 -8.47 12.04
N ILE A 184 -12.03 -9.48 12.29
CA ILE A 184 -10.65 -9.55 11.80
C ILE A 184 -10.64 -10.21 10.43
N ARG A 185 -10.00 -9.57 9.45
CA ARG A 185 -9.80 -10.13 8.11
C ARG A 185 -8.43 -10.77 7.96
N SER A 186 -7.37 -10.09 8.39
CA SER A 186 -6.01 -10.62 8.26
C SER A 186 -5.77 -11.81 9.20
N PRO A 187 -5.22 -12.94 8.71
CA PRO A 187 -4.72 -14.00 9.59
C PRO A 187 -3.67 -13.50 10.58
N LEU A 188 -2.86 -12.50 10.22
CA LEU A 188 -1.90 -11.87 11.13
C LEU A 188 -2.59 -11.15 12.28
N SER A 189 -3.68 -10.45 12.01
CA SER A 189 -4.41 -9.67 13.01
C SER A 189 -5.06 -10.53 14.10
N ARG A 190 -5.18 -11.86 13.90
CA ARG A 190 -5.62 -12.79 14.96
C ARG A 190 -4.73 -12.70 16.21
N ARG A 191 -3.46 -12.33 16.06
CA ARG A 191 -2.57 -12.11 17.22
C ARG A 191 -2.97 -10.86 18.02
N PHE A 192 -3.56 -9.86 17.39
CA PHE A 192 -4.00 -8.62 18.03
C PHE A 192 -5.24 -8.82 18.91
N GLN A 193 -6.06 -9.82 18.60
CA GLN A 193 -7.19 -10.22 19.47
C GLN A 193 -6.73 -10.48 20.91
N LYS A 194 -5.51 -10.97 21.13
CA LYS A 194 -5.02 -11.30 22.48
C LYS A 194 -4.44 -10.09 23.22
N LEU A 195 -4.29 -8.95 22.55
CA LEU A 195 -3.69 -7.75 23.11
C LEU A 195 -4.65 -7.03 24.05
N SER A 196 -4.09 -6.37 25.07
CA SER A 196 -4.87 -5.47 25.92
C SER A 196 -5.31 -4.22 25.14
N HIS A 197 -6.27 -3.46 25.68
CA HIS A 197 -6.68 -2.20 25.05
C HIS A 197 -5.49 -1.22 24.88
N GLY A 198 -4.65 -1.09 25.90
CA GLY A 198 -3.47 -0.22 25.84
C GLY A 198 -2.46 -0.68 24.80
N ASP A 199 -2.27 -1.99 24.61
CA ASP A 199 -1.37 -2.53 23.59
C ASP A 199 -1.94 -2.32 22.19
N LEU A 200 -3.25 -2.51 22.00
CA LEU A 200 -3.93 -2.20 20.73
C LEU A 200 -3.76 -0.73 20.34
N VAL A 201 -3.91 0.20 21.30
CA VAL A 201 -3.70 1.63 21.05
C VAL A 201 -2.26 1.90 20.61
N ARG A 202 -1.25 1.30 21.26
CA ARG A 202 0.15 1.46 20.83
C ARG A 202 0.42 0.87 19.45
N THR A 203 -0.14 -0.30 19.13
CA THR A 203 -0.01 -0.90 17.81
C THR A 203 -0.69 -0.07 16.73
N GLU A 204 -1.87 0.48 17.02
CA GLU A 204 -2.58 1.41 16.13
C GLU A 204 -1.75 2.66 15.84
N THR A 205 -1.21 3.32 16.88
CA THR A 205 -0.35 4.51 16.69
C THR A 205 0.82 4.20 15.77
N LYS A 206 1.51 3.07 15.98
CA LYS A 206 2.63 2.64 15.11
C LYS A 206 2.18 2.43 13.66
N LEU A 207 1.10 1.67 13.44
CA LEU A 207 0.61 1.40 12.10
C LEU A 207 0.15 2.68 11.39
N ARG A 208 -0.47 3.60 12.13
CA ARG A 208 -0.92 4.89 11.63
C ARG A 208 0.26 5.74 11.15
N MET A 209 1.32 5.85 11.97
CA MET A 209 2.58 6.50 11.56
C MET A 209 3.17 5.86 10.30
N HIS A 210 3.17 4.51 10.22
CA HIS A 210 3.70 3.81 9.05
C HIS A 210 2.87 4.07 7.79
N VAL A 211 1.54 4.02 7.89
CA VAL A 211 0.62 4.28 6.77
C VAL A 211 0.78 5.71 6.27
N THR A 212 0.83 6.69 7.17
CA THR A 212 1.05 8.10 6.81
C THR A 212 2.40 8.28 6.11
N ALA A 213 3.49 7.74 6.67
CA ALA A 213 4.82 7.86 6.07
C ALA A 213 4.91 7.18 4.69
N LEU A 214 4.35 5.97 4.54
CA LEU A 214 4.31 5.27 3.25
C LEU A 214 3.45 6.01 2.23
N GLY A 215 2.32 6.56 2.66
CA GLY A 215 1.41 7.34 1.83
C GLY A 215 2.04 8.62 1.30
N VAL A 216 2.69 9.40 2.18
CA VAL A 216 3.46 10.59 1.80
C VAL A 216 4.55 10.22 0.79
N LYS A 217 5.30 9.15 1.06
CA LYS A 217 6.34 8.68 0.14
C LYS A 217 5.79 8.26 -1.23
N ILE A 218 4.61 7.65 -1.27
CA ILE A 218 3.92 7.31 -2.52
C ILE A 218 3.55 8.59 -3.27
N LEU A 219 3.02 9.61 -2.60
CA LEU A 219 2.71 10.91 -3.22
C LEU A 219 3.95 11.63 -3.75
N GLU A 220 5.05 11.64 -2.99
CA GLU A 220 6.32 12.23 -3.41
C GLU A 220 6.87 11.56 -4.67
N LYS A 221 6.76 10.21 -4.74
CA LYS A 221 7.18 9.45 -5.92
C LYS A 221 6.22 9.61 -7.09
N ASN A 222 4.91 9.68 -6.82
CA ASN A 222 3.88 9.88 -7.82
C ASN A 222 2.58 10.44 -7.22
N SER A 223 2.28 11.70 -7.51
CA SER A 223 1.08 12.38 -7.01
C SER A 223 -0.23 11.90 -7.65
N HIS A 224 -0.18 11.22 -8.79
CA HIS A 224 -1.36 10.76 -9.53
C HIS A 224 -1.90 9.41 -9.07
N PHE A 225 -1.11 8.63 -8.30
CA PHE A 225 -1.56 7.32 -7.83
C PHE A 225 -2.84 7.40 -7.02
N MET A 226 -2.94 8.35 -6.08
CA MET A 226 -4.15 8.49 -5.27
C MET A 226 -5.37 8.85 -6.10
N PHE A 227 -5.21 9.75 -7.07
CA PHE A 227 -6.27 10.07 -8.02
C PHE A 227 -6.78 8.80 -8.72
N HIS A 228 -5.89 8.01 -9.31
CA HIS A 228 -6.26 6.78 -10.00
C HIS A 228 -6.72 5.64 -9.07
N LEU A 229 -6.39 5.68 -7.78
CA LEU A 229 -6.91 4.72 -6.81
C LEU A 229 -8.38 5.00 -6.47
N PHE A 230 -8.78 6.26 -6.40
CA PHE A 230 -10.17 6.67 -6.15
C PHE A 230 -11.02 6.74 -7.44
N GLU A 231 -10.40 7.12 -8.56
CA GLU A 231 -11.03 7.24 -9.88
C GLU A 231 -10.35 6.26 -10.86
N PRO A 232 -10.64 4.96 -10.75
CA PRO A 232 -9.84 3.91 -11.38
C PRO A 232 -10.14 3.68 -12.85
N ASP A 233 -11.28 4.12 -13.38
CA ASP A 233 -11.76 3.75 -14.71
C ASP A 233 -10.75 4.05 -15.83
N GLU A 234 -10.11 5.21 -15.80
CA GLU A 234 -9.07 5.59 -16.77
C GLU A 234 -7.85 4.68 -16.63
N ALA A 235 -7.35 4.48 -15.41
CA ALA A 235 -6.18 3.64 -15.16
C ALA A 235 -6.44 2.17 -15.52
N LEU A 236 -7.61 1.63 -15.18
CA LEU A 236 -7.97 0.24 -15.45
C LEU A 236 -8.22 -0.04 -16.93
N SER A 237 -8.59 0.97 -17.73
CA SER A 237 -8.81 0.83 -19.18
C SER A 237 -7.59 1.19 -20.04
N ALA A 238 -6.57 1.81 -19.44
CA ALA A 238 -5.36 2.21 -20.13
C ALA A 238 -4.50 1.01 -20.59
N HIS A 239 -3.82 1.18 -21.71
CA HIS A 239 -2.87 0.20 -22.26
C HIS A 239 -1.50 0.86 -22.46
N PRO A 240 -0.76 1.14 -21.37
CA PRO A 240 0.51 1.85 -21.46
C PRO A 240 1.52 1.07 -22.32
N GLU A 241 2.03 1.70 -23.38
CA GLU A 241 2.97 1.08 -24.32
C GLU A 241 4.40 0.98 -23.77
N TYR A 242 4.76 1.85 -22.82
CA TYR A 242 6.09 1.91 -22.19
C TYR A 242 5.96 2.47 -20.78
N SER A 243 6.65 1.89 -19.78
CA SER A 243 6.75 2.45 -18.44
C SER A 243 8.23 2.64 -18.10
N SER A 244 8.55 3.79 -17.53
CA SER A 244 9.87 4.12 -16.99
C SER A 244 9.69 4.80 -15.65
N ASP A 245 10.56 4.48 -14.68
CA ASP A 245 10.51 5.00 -13.32
C ASP A 245 10.20 6.51 -13.27
N GLY A 246 9.01 6.86 -12.76
CA GLY A 246 8.53 8.24 -12.60
C GLY A 246 7.65 8.77 -13.74
N SER A 247 7.33 7.95 -14.76
CA SER A 247 6.39 8.31 -15.82
C SER A 247 4.93 8.12 -15.40
N TRP A 248 3.98 8.67 -16.16
CA TRP A 248 2.54 8.55 -15.85
C TRP A 248 2.05 7.09 -15.95
N GLU A 249 2.77 6.25 -16.70
CA GLU A 249 2.43 4.85 -16.91
C GLU A 249 2.66 3.98 -15.66
N ASP A 250 3.58 4.39 -14.78
CA ASP A 250 3.88 3.66 -13.53
C ASP A 250 2.70 3.59 -12.54
N PRO A 251 2.04 4.71 -12.15
CA PRO A 251 0.90 4.65 -11.25
C PRO A 251 -0.30 3.93 -11.87
N VAL A 252 -0.48 4.03 -13.20
CA VAL A 252 -1.53 3.30 -13.92
C VAL A 252 -1.30 1.80 -13.82
N LEU A 253 -0.08 1.33 -14.08
CA LEU A 253 0.26 -0.08 -13.90
C LEU A 253 0.11 -0.52 -12.44
N ALA A 254 0.55 0.29 -11.48
CA ALA A 254 0.41 -0.03 -10.07
C ALA A 254 -1.06 -0.14 -9.64
N VAL A 255 -1.95 0.74 -10.14
CA VAL A 255 -3.40 0.65 -9.90
C VAL A 255 -3.95 -0.61 -10.56
N GLN A 256 -3.65 -0.89 -11.83
CA GLN A 256 -4.09 -2.14 -12.49
C GLN A 256 -3.69 -3.40 -11.71
N GLN A 257 -2.50 -3.41 -11.11
CA GLN A 257 -1.97 -4.56 -10.38
C GLN A 257 -2.48 -4.66 -8.94
N SER A 258 -2.89 -3.56 -8.32
CA SER A 258 -3.22 -3.49 -6.89
C SER A 258 -4.69 -3.23 -6.59
N TYR A 259 -5.46 -2.63 -7.51
CA TYR A 259 -6.82 -2.18 -7.26
C TYR A 259 -7.74 -3.30 -6.76
N ALA A 260 -7.68 -4.48 -7.37
CA ALA A 260 -8.45 -5.63 -6.92
C ALA A 260 -8.13 -6.01 -5.46
N ALA A 261 -6.87 -5.90 -5.03
CA ALA A 261 -6.46 -6.18 -3.66
C ALA A 261 -6.99 -5.12 -2.67
N PHE A 262 -6.98 -3.83 -3.06
CA PHE A 262 -7.62 -2.77 -2.27
C PHE A 262 -9.12 -3.00 -2.14
N TRP A 263 -9.79 -3.28 -3.27
CA TRP A 263 -11.24 -3.50 -3.33
C TRP A 263 -11.69 -4.72 -2.51
N GLU A 264 -10.91 -5.80 -2.53
CA GLU A 264 -11.19 -7.01 -1.75
C GLU A 264 -10.91 -6.83 -0.25
N THR A 265 -10.15 -5.80 0.15
CA THR A 265 -9.83 -5.52 1.55
C THR A 265 -10.87 -4.58 2.18
N GLU A 266 -11.97 -5.16 2.64
CA GLU A 266 -13.08 -4.45 3.29
C GLU A 266 -12.60 -3.48 4.40
N GLY A 267 -13.12 -2.25 4.38
CA GLY A 267 -12.80 -1.21 5.36
C GLY A 267 -11.66 -0.27 4.95
N VAL A 268 -10.84 -0.64 3.96
CA VAL A 268 -9.71 0.20 3.52
C VAL A 268 -10.21 1.41 2.74
N PHE A 269 -11.08 1.22 1.75
CA PHE A 269 -11.64 2.35 0.99
C PHE A 269 -12.47 3.26 1.88
N GLU A 270 -13.28 2.70 2.80
CA GLU A 270 -14.07 3.51 3.73
C GLU A 270 -13.18 4.37 4.66
N LEU A 271 -12.03 3.85 5.07
CA LEU A 271 -11.07 4.61 5.86
C LEU A 271 -10.42 5.73 5.04
N LEU A 272 -10.02 5.43 3.79
CA LEU A 272 -9.39 6.41 2.90
C LEU A 272 -10.37 7.50 2.44
N ASP A 273 -11.63 7.14 2.16
CA ASP A 273 -12.71 8.07 1.83
C ASP A 273 -13.04 9.00 2.99
N GLU A 274 -13.09 8.48 4.23
CA GLU A 274 -13.32 9.31 5.42
C GLU A 274 -12.15 10.30 5.63
N ALA A 275 -10.91 9.88 5.40
CA ALA A 275 -9.75 10.77 5.47
C ALA A 275 -9.78 11.84 4.37
N ARG A 276 -10.12 11.44 3.13
CA ARG A 276 -10.31 12.35 1.99
C ARG A 276 -11.40 13.37 2.27
N ALA A 277 -12.54 12.95 2.81
CA ALA A 277 -13.66 13.82 3.17
C ALA A 277 -13.27 14.82 4.26
N CYS A 278 -12.51 14.39 5.28
CA CYS A 278 -12.00 15.30 6.29
C CYS A 278 -11.04 16.34 5.68
N GLY A 279 -10.13 15.91 4.82
CA GLY A 279 -9.20 16.83 4.14
C GLY A 279 -9.90 17.82 3.22
N ALA A 280 -10.93 17.39 2.49
CA ALA A 280 -11.73 18.27 1.64
C ALA A 280 -12.45 19.34 2.47
N ARG A 281 -13.17 18.93 3.53
CA ARG A 281 -13.92 19.84 4.42
C ARG A 281 -13.02 20.91 5.06
N ASP A 282 -11.84 20.51 5.51
CA ASP A 282 -10.90 21.42 6.19
C ASP A 282 -10.13 22.32 5.20
N SER A 283 -10.22 22.06 3.89
CA SER A 283 -9.61 22.86 2.82
C SER A 283 -10.59 23.83 2.16
N GLU A 284 -11.86 23.85 2.56
CA GLU A 284 -12.91 24.70 1.98
C GLU A 284 -12.50 26.18 1.97
N ASP A 285 -12.12 26.69 3.14
CA ASP A 285 -11.77 28.10 3.32
C ASP A 285 -10.47 28.46 2.55
N GLU A 286 -9.48 27.55 2.54
CA GLU A 286 -8.24 27.72 1.78
C GLU A 286 -8.49 27.81 0.26
N VAL A 287 -9.40 26.99 -0.27
CA VAL A 287 -9.77 27.04 -1.69
C VAL A 287 -10.52 28.33 -2.02
N GLU A 288 -11.44 28.76 -1.15
CA GLU A 288 -12.13 30.04 -1.34
C GLU A 288 -11.13 31.21 -1.39
N ASP A 289 -10.19 31.26 -0.44
CA ASP A 289 -9.14 32.27 -0.41
C ASP A 289 -8.24 32.20 -1.65
N MET A 290 -7.79 31.01 -2.05
CA MET A 290 -7.00 30.79 -3.26
C MET A 290 -7.71 31.34 -4.51
N MET A 291 -9.01 31.08 -4.65
CA MET A 291 -9.81 31.52 -5.80
C MET A 291 -9.96 33.04 -5.88
N THR A 292 -9.96 33.74 -4.74
CA THR A 292 -9.96 35.22 -4.72
C THR A 292 -8.59 35.83 -5.03
N GLY A 293 -7.52 35.04 -4.91
CA GLY A 293 -6.15 35.46 -5.14
C GLY A 293 -5.84 35.89 -6.58
N THR A 294 -5.00 36.91 -6.72
CA THR A 294 -4.58 37.45 -8.04
C THR A 294 -3.85 36.43 -8.91
N ALA A 295 -3.11 35.50 -8.28
CA ALA A 295 -2.43 34.41 -8.97
C ALA A 295 -3.43 33.50 -9.69
N PHE A 296 -4.49 33.06 -9.00
CA PHE A 296 -5.54 32.22 -9.58
C PHE A 296 -6.32 32.96 -10.67
N GLN A 297 -6.70 34.21 -10.43
CA GLN A 297 -7.46 35.03 -11.40
C GLN A 297 -6.68 35.34 -12.69
N SER A 298 -5.34 35.34 -12.61
CA SER A 298 -4.47 35.56 -13.76
C SER A 298 -4.11 34.27 -14.52
N ASP A 299 -4.41 33.09 -13.97
CA ASP A 299 -4.20 31.81 -14.65
C ASP A 299 -5.24 31.62 -15.77
N PRO A 300 -4.82 31.53 -17.05
CA PRO A 300 -5.73 31.37 -18.18
C PRO A 300 -6.52 30.05 -18.18
N ILE A 301 -6.03 29.00 -17.51
CA ILE A 301 -6.66 27.68 -17.43
C ILE A 301 -7.31 27.51 -16.05
N GLY A 302 -6.55 27.76 -14.98
CA GLY A 302 -6.98 27.58 -13.59
C GLY A 302 -8.22 28.39 -13.22
N LYS A 303 -8.35 29.64 -13.69
CA LYS A 303 -9.46 30.53 -13.31
C LYS A 303 -10.86 30.06 -13.68
N ASN A 304 -10.97 29.10 -14.62
CA ASN A 304 -12.27 28.56 -15.05
C ASN A 304 -12.72 27.36 -14.21
N ARG A 305 -11.86 26.88 -13.29
CA ARG A 305 -12.16 25.75 -12.42
C ARG A 305 -13.11 26.15 -11.31
N THR A 306 -13.95 25.21 -10.87
CA THR A 306 -14.84 25.42 -9.72
C THR A 306 -14.11 25.13 -8.40
N ALA A 307 -14.64 25.67 -7.29
CA ALA A 307 -14.15 25.33 -5.95
C ALA A 307 -14.23 23.82 -5.70
N GLU A 308 -15.31 23.18 -6.17
CA GLU A 308 -15.52 21.73 -6.06
C GLU A 308 -14.42 20.93 -6.78
N GLU A 309 -14.00 21.37 -7.98
CA GLU A 309 -12.91 20.73 -8.73
C GLU A 309 -11.55 20.89 -8.04
N LEU A 310 -11.28 22.07 -7.45
CA LEU A 310 -10.03 22.31 -6.71
C LEU A 310 -9.98 21.51 -5.42
N LEU A 311 -11.10 21.47 -4.68
CA LEU A 311 -11.24 20.66 -3.47
C LEU A 311 -11.09 19.18 -3.77
N ALA A 312 -11.67 18.70 -4.88
CA ALA A 312 -11.51 17.32 -5.31
C ALA A 312 -10.02 16.99 -5.52
N ASP A 313 -9.27 17.81 -6.26
CA ASP A 313 -7.84 17.61 -6.49
C ASP A 313 -7.03 17.62 -5.18
N MET A 314 -7.26 18.62 -4.32
CA MET A 314 -6.54 18.75 -3.05
C MET A 314 -6.88 17.59 -2.09
N SER A 315 -8.10 17.08 -2.13
CA SER A 315 -8.52 15.98 -1.27
C SER A 315 -7.71 14.70 -1.50
N PHE A 316 -7.22 14.45 -2.73
CA PHE A 316 -6.44 13.26 -3.05
C PHE A 316 -5.04 13.28 -2.41
N THR A 317 -4.43 14.46 -2.29
CA THR A 317 -3.09 14.60 -1.72
C THR A 317 -3.11 14.76 -0.21
N ARG A 318 -4.23 15.23 0.36
CA ARG A 318 -4.37 15.45 1.81
C ARG A 318 -4.75 14.21 2.61
N VAL A 319 -5.17 13.11 1.97
CA VAL A 319 -5.61 11.87 2.64
C VAL A 319 -4.71 11.47 3.83
N TRP A 320 -3.38 11.50 3.63
CA TRP A 320 -2.43 11.02 4.64
C TRP A 320 -2.32 11.91 5.89
N GLY A 321 -2.61 13.21 5.77
CA GLY A 321 -2.69 14.13 6.90
C GLY A 321 -3.96 13.92 7.76
N TYR A 322 -4.96 13.21 7.22
CA TYR A 322 -6.28 13.05 7.85
C TYR A 322 -6.60 11.60 8.25
N ILE A 323 -5.67 10.66 8.11
CA ILE A 323 -5.85 9.26 8.57
C ILE A 323 -6.20 9.20 10.07
N ASP A 324 -5.62 10.11 10.86
CA ASP A 324 -5.85 10.24 12.30
C ASP A 324 -7.31 10.53 12.62
N TYR A 325 -7.87 11.53 11.94
CA TYR A 325 -9.28 11.90 12.05
C TYR A 325 -10.19 10.80 11.53
N ALA A 326 -9.84 10.18 10.40
CA ALA A 326 -10.61 9.07 9.86
C ALA A 326 -10.69 7.88 10.85
N MET A 327 -9.58 7.51 11.48
CA MET A 327 -9.55 6.43 12.48
C MET A 327 -10.36 6.74 13.73
N THR A 328 -10.27 7.98 14.23
CA THR A 328 -11.00 8.42 15.42
C THR A 328 -12.51 8.53 15.14
N ASN A 329 -12.89 9.11 14.00
CA ASN A 329 -14.27 9.14 13.51
C ASN A 329 -14.86 7.75 13.35
N ALA A 330 -14.11 6.86 12.70
CA ALA A 330 -14.53 5.48 12.49
C ALA A 330 -14.70 4.72 13.81
N SER A 331 -14.06 5.16 14.91
CA SER A 331 -14.19 4.57 16.26
C SER A 331 -15.24 5.27 17.14
N TYR A 332 -15.87 6.33 16.63
CA TYR A 332 -16.85 7.14 17.33
C TYR A 332 -18.25 6.52 17.25
N LEU A 333 -18.92 6.40 18.40
CA LEU A 333 -20.25 5.77 18.51
C LEU A 333 -21.38 6.78 18.75
N GLY A 334 -21.07 8.08 18.78
CA GLY A 334 -22.04 9.15 18.97
C GLY A 334 -22.65 9.64 17.64
N PRO A 335 -23.39 10.76 17.68
CA PRO A 335 -24.02 11.32 16.48
C PRO A 335 -22.96 11.86 15.50
N TRP A 336 -23.22 11.74 14.19
CA TRP A 336 -22.27 12.12 13.16
C TRP A 336 -21.75 13.55 13.29
N SER A 337 -22.61 14.50 13.65
CA SER A 337 -22.27 15.93 13.85
C SER A 337 -21.32 16.22 15.01
N GLU A 338 -21.07 15.24 15.88
CA GLU A 338 -20.18 15.36 17.06
C GLU A 338 -18.97 14.44 16.95
N ARG A 339 -18.66 13.97 15.74
CA ARG A 339 -17.42 13.25 15.47
C ARG A 339 -16.21 14.13 15.82
N PRO A 340 -15.10 13.55 16.28
CA PRO A 340 -13.89 14.29 16.63
C PRO A 340 -13.42 15.26 15.55
N SER A 341 -13.44 14.86 14.27
CA SER A 341 -13.05 15.77 13.19
C SER A 341 -14.00 16.97 13.05
N GLU A 342 -15.31 16.77 13.16
CA GLU A 342 -16.32 17.83 13.04
C GLU A 342 -16.17 18.87 14.17
N GLN A 343 -15.81 18.38 15.37
CA GLN A 343 -15.53 19.25 16.51
C GLN A 343 -14.28 20.09 16.27
N GLU A 344 -13.20 19.49 15.76
CA GLU A 344 -11.97 20.22 15.49
C GLU A 344 -12.14 21.21 14.32
N THR A 345 -12.80 20.82 13.22
CA THR A 345 -13.07 21.75 12.11
C THR A 345 -13.83 22.98 12.58
N ARG A 346 -14.87 22.79 13.41
CA ARG A 346 -15.63 23.92 13.99
C ARG A 346 -14.73 24.80 14.85
N LYS A 347 -13.90 24.20 15.71
CA LYS A 347 -12.95 24.93 16.56
C LYS A 347 -11.94 25.74 15.71
N ASN A 348 -11.43 25.15 14.63
CA ASN A 348 -10.51 25.83 13.71
C ASN A 348 -11.20 26.99 12.99
N LYS A 349 -12.42 26.80 12.48
CA LYS A 349 -13.23 27.88 11.88
C LYS A 349 -13.53 29.01 12.87
N GLU A 350 -13.82 28.67 14.13
CA GLU A 350 -14.03 29.66 15.20
C GLU A 350 -12.75 30.45 15.52
N ALA A 351 -11.58 29.78 15.58
CA ALA A 351 -10.29 30.42 15.82
C ALA A 351 -9.86 31.34 14.67
N TRP A 352 -10.02 30.88 13.42
CA TRP A 352 -9.79 31.69 12.23
C TRP A 352 -10.66 32.95 12.21
N ALA A 353 -11.95 32.81 12.50
CA ALA A 353 -12.86 33.96 12.58
C ALA A 353 -12.51 34.94 13.72
N ALA A 354 -11.84 34.46 14.77
CA ALA A 354 -11.36 35.28 15.88
C ALA A 354 -10.02 36.00 15.58
N GLY A 355 -9.31 35.61 14.52
CA GLY A 355 -7.99 36.16 14.17
C GLY A 355 -6.85 35.63 15.04
N ASP A 356 -7.04 34.47 15.69
CA ASP A 356 -5.99 33.79 16.45
C ASP A 356 -5.08 33.01 15.49
N GLU A 357 -4.04 33.67 14.96
CA GLU A 357 -3.03 33.05 14.08
C GLU A 357 -2.07 32.09 14.84
N ASP A 358 -2.11 32.05 16.18
CA ASP A 358 -1.17 31.31 17.04
C ASP A 358 -1.47 29.81 17.24
N ILE A 359 -2.45 29.23 16.53
CA ILE A 359 -2.83 27.79 16.65
C ILE A 359 -2.26 26.92 15.52
N TRP A 360 -1.49 27.51 14.60
CA TRP A 360 -0.68 26.73 13.67
C TRP A 360 0.62 26.34 14.35
N GLY A 361 0.55 25.29 15.17
CA GLY A 361 1.74 24.70 15.77
C GLY A 361 2.70 24.23 14.67
N GLU A 362 3.73 25.04 14.42
CA GLU A 362 5.06 24.52 14.12
C GLU A 362 5.40 23.54 15.25
N GLU A 363 5.19 22.25 15.02
CA GLU A 363 6.05 21.25 15.64
C GLU A 363 7.42 21.42 14.97
N ASP A 364 8.13 22.48 15.39
CA ASP A 364 9.57 22.56 15.20
C ASP A 364 10.16 21.42 16.02
N ASP A 365 10.63 20.40 15.29
CA ASP A 365 11.62 19.45 15.78
C ASP A 365 12.88 20.24 16.15
N ASP A 366 12.90 20.79 17.36
CA ASP A 366 14.14 21.15 18.05
C ASP A 366 14.83 19.84 18.46
N ASP A 367 15.51 19.22 17.48
CA ASP A 367 16.64 18.35 17.74
C ASP A 367 17.76 19.22 18.36
N ASP A 368 17.71 19.34 19.69
CA ASP A 368 18.86 19.77 20.49
C ASP A 368 19.95 18.69 20.38
N ASP A 369 20.80 18.84 19.37
CA ASP A 369 22.16 18.31 19.36
C ASP A 369 22.94 19.02 20.49
N GLU A 370 22.87 18.48 21.71
CA GLU A 370 23.88 18.78 22.73
C GLU A 370 25.15 17.98 22.42
N ASP A 371 26.06 18.66 21.71
CA ASP A 371 27.49 18.44 21.75
C ASP A 371 27.98 18.33 23.22
N GLU A 372 28.34 17.13 23.68
CA GLU A 372 29.29 16.96 24.78
C GLU A 372 30.57 16.30 24.27
N ASP A 373 31.47 17.14 23.77
CA ASP A 373 32.90 16.87 23.76
C ASP A 373 33.57 17.51 25.00
N GLU A 374 34.57 16.78 25.52
CA GLU A 374 35.58 17.12 26.53
C GLU A 374 35.31 16.83 28.04
N ALA A 375 35.71 15.62 28.47
CA ALA A 375 36.84 15.43 29.41
C ALA A 375 37.38 13.99 29.43
#